data_AF-A0A2I0I615-F1
#
_entry.id   AF-A0A2I0I615-F1
#
_cell.length_a   1.000
_cell.length_b   1.000
_cell.length_c   1.000
_cell.angle_alpha   90.00
_cell.angle_beta   90.00
_cell.angle_gamma   90.00
#
_symmetry.space_group_name_H-M   'P 1'
#
loop_
_entity.id
_entity.type
_entity.pdbx_description
1 polymer ?
#
loop_
_entity_poly.entity_id
_entity_poly.type
_entity_poly.pdbx_seq_one_letter_code
_entity_poly.pdbx_strand_id
1 'polypeptide(L)'
;MATSLSSQLQTIKSLIQADSEPLRRPFTRPSVLFSPKEAADLDIDTIYSIALSGLDVLVNADERFRNYKSDLFSHKSKELDRELMTPEENGRINTSISSYLRLLSGHFQLLSSLKTLEYLLRRYKIHVYNMEDLILCALPFHDTHAFVRIVQLVDFGNTKWRFLEGVKVSGAPPPRQVIVQQCIRDLGVLEAICNYASPTGKFQPSSPILSFCTAVAVEAVGSFATVESDVVKRILPFAVSGIQPGRKRNLEHKASALMIVGLLASKAALSPKLVKTLVRSLAESAREDAEASTDVQWVRLMLMALINVVQSQSLDVFPMKALESLKEIRFSFYLLC
;
A
#
# COMPACT_ATOMS: atom_id res chain seq x y z
N MET A 1 1.58 -37.58 -27.59
CA MET A 1 0.76 -37.64 -26.36
C MET A 1 1.54 -37.38 -25.06
N ALA A 2 2.84 -37.08 -25.10
CA ALA A 2 3.64 -36.77 -23.89
C ALA A 2 3.44 -35.34 -23.33
N THR A 3 2.87 -34.41 -24.11
CA THR A 3 2.76 -32.98 -23.74
C THR A 3 1.66 -32.69 -22.71
N SER A 4 0.58 -33.47 -22.70
CA SER A 4 -0.55 -33.26 -21.77
C SER A 4 -0.19 -33.65 -20.33
N LEU A 5 0.55 -34.75 -20.15
CA LEU A 5 1.03 -35.17 -18.83
C LEU A 5 2.05 -34.16 -18.28
N SER A 6 2.96 -33.66 -19.12
CA SER A 6 3.93 -32.64 -18.73
C SER A 6 3.28 -31.32 -18.32
N SER A 7 2.25 -30.87 -19.05
CA SER A 7 1.49 -29.68 -18.67
C SER A 7 0.71 -29.89 -17.37
N GLN A 8 0.08 -31.05 -17.20
CA GLN A 8 -0.65 -31.40 -15.97
C GLN A 8 0.30 -31.48 -14.76
N LEU A 9 1.49 -32.07 -14.93
CA LEU A 9 2.52 -32.12 -13.89
C LEU A 9 3.08 -30.72 -13.56
N GLN A 10 3.24 -29.83 -14.55
CA GLN A 10 3.63 -28.45 -14.29
C GLN A 10 2.54 -27.69 -13.51
N THR A 11 1.27 -27.87 -13.86
CA THR A 11 0.15 -27.28 -13.11
C THR A 11 0.11 -27.81 -11.68
N ILE A 12 0.23 -29.13 -11.47
CA ILE A 12 0.26 -29.73 -10.13
C ILE A 12 1.49 -29.24 -9.35
N LYS A 13 2.67 -29.15 -9.96
CA LYS A 13 3.87 -28.61 -9.33
C LYS A 13 3.75 -27.13 -8.97
N SER A 14 2.99 -26.35 -9.75
CA SER A 14 2.69 -24.95 -9.40
C SER A 14 1.67 -24.81 -8.26
N LEU A 15 0.82 -25.81 -8.06
CA LEU A 15 -0.18 -25.86 -6.99
C LEU A 15 0.40 -26.41 -5.68
N ILE A 16 1.36 -27.33 -5.77
CA ILE A 16 2.07 -27.91 -4.64
C ILE A 16 3.35 -27.10 -4.42
N GLN A 17 3.26 -26.02 -3.64
CA GLN A 17 4.43 -25.35 -3.04
C GLN A 17 5.03 -26.21 -1.91
N ALA A 18 5.26 -27.50 -2.16
CA ALA A 18 6.07 -28.31 -1.25
C ALA A 18 7.53 -27.96 -1.52
N ASP A 19 8.27 -27.61 -0.46
CA ASP A 19 9.72 -27.46 -0.45
C ASP A 19 10.38 -28.76 -0.93
N SER A 20 10.46 -28.91 -2.24
CA SER A 20 11.40 -29.79 -2.91
C SER A 20 12.55 -28.92 -3.40
N GLU A 21 13.09 -28.06 -2.51
CA GLU A 21 14.43 -27.53 -2.74
C GLU A 21 15.38 -28.73 -2.79
N PRO A 22 16.00 -29.03 -3.93
CA PRO A 22 17.02 -30.06 -3.95
C PRO A 22 18.14 -29.60 -3.02
N LEU A 23 18.58 -30.50 -2.13
CA LEU A 23 19.77 -30.41 -1.26
C LEU A 23 21.04 -30.23 -2.12
N ARG A 24 21.15 -29.14 -2.86
CA ARG A 24 22.33 -28.81 -3.66
C ARG A 24 23.22 -27.93 -2.83
N ARG A 25 24.42 -28.44 -2.54
CA ARG A 25 25.49 -27.63 -1.96
C ARG A 25 25.82 -26.50 -2.94
N PRO A 26 26.03 -25.27 -2.45
CA PRO A 26 25.99 -24.86 -1.05
C PRO A 26 24.54 -24.73 -0.52
N PHE A 27 24.31 -25.13 0.72
CA PHE A 27 23.05 -24.84 1.42
C PHE A 27 22.88 -23.32 1.47
N THR A 28 21.78 -22.83 0.90
CA THR A 28 21.45 -21.41 0.90
C THR A 28 20.06 -21.23 1.45
N ARG A 29 19.83 -20.10 2.11
CA ARG A 29 18.54 -19.78 2.70
C ARG A 29 18.12 -18.34 2.36
N PRO A 30 16.83 -18.10 2.02
CA PRO A 30 16.30 -16.76 1.79
C PRO A 30 16.56 -15.84 2.98
N SER A 31 17.06 -14.62 2.73
CA SER A 31 17.38 -13.65 3.77
C SER A 31 17.37 -12.23 3.23
N VAL A 32 16.78 -11.29 3.98
CA VAL A 32 16.89 -9.86 3.69
C VAL A 32 18.11 -9.24 4.35
N LEU A 33 18.59 -9.81 5.47
CA LEU A 33 19.71 -9.27 6.25
C LEU A 33 21.08 -9.86 5.91
N PHE A 34 21.14 -11.15 5.62
CA PHE A 34 22.40 -11.90 5.53
C PHE A 34 22.64 -12.41 4.11
N SER A 35 23.90 -12.76 3.79
CA SER A 35 24.14 -13.51 2.56
C SER A 35 23.43 -14.87 2.63
N PRO A 36 23.04 -15.48 1.48
CA PRO A 36 22.33 -16.76 1.50
C PRO A 36 23.07 -17.89 2.21
N LYS A 37 24.41 -17.82 2.27
CA LYS A 37 25.26 -18.78 2.97
C LYS A 37 25.23 -18.56 4.48
N GLU A 38 25.48 -17.33 4.93
CA GLU A 38 25.40 -16.97 6.35
C GLU A 38 24.00 -17.26 6.92
N ALA A 39 22.95 -16.93 6.17
CA ALA A 39 21.56 -17.25 6.54
C ALA A 39 21.28 -18.76 6.66
N ALA A 40 22.10 -19.60 6.04
CA ALA A 40 21.97 -21.05 6.15
C ALA A 40 22.51 -21.58 7.48
N ASP A 41 23.53 -20.92 8.02
CA ASP A 41 24.19 -21.29 9.27
C ASP A 41 23.45 -20.78 10.52
N LEU A 42 22.56 -19.78 10.36
CA LEU A 42 21.77 -19.23 11.46
C LEU A 42 20.53 -20.07 11.76
N ASP A 43 20.42 -20.47 13.03
CA ASP A 43 19.26 -21.16 13.59
C ASP A 43 18.08 -20.20 13.86
N ILE A 44 16.91 -20.79 14.10
CA ILE A 44 15.68 -20.01 14.30
C ILE A 44 15.73 -19.19 15.61
N ASP A 45 16.40 -19.70 16.64
CA ASP A 45 16.53 -19.02 17.93
C ASP A 45 17.37 -17.75 17.81
N THR A 46 18.48 -17.79 17.06
CA THR A 46 19.30 -16.59 16.79
C THR A 46 18.51 -15.55 16.00
N ILE A 47 17.82 -15.95 14.94
CA ILE A 47 16.99 -15.04 14.13
C ILE A 47 15.85 -14.45 14.97
N TYR A 48 15.23 -15.26 15.84
CA TYR A 48 14.19 -14.80 16.75
C TYR A 48 14.73 -13.77 17.76
N SER A 49 15.89 -14.00 18.37
CA SER A 49 16.53 -13.04 19.27
C SER A 49 16.86 -11.71 18.58
N ILE A 50 17.35 -11.77 17.33
CA ILE A 50 17.61 -10.58 16.51
C ILE A 50 16.30 -9.82 16.22
N ALA A 51 15.24 -10.53 15.87
CA ALA A 51 13.93 -9.95 15.62
C ALA A 51 13.31 -9.33 16.86
N LEU A 52 13.44 -9.95 18.04
CA LEU A 52 12.97 -9.37 19.30
C LEU A 52 13.69 -8.06 19.63
N SER A 53 15.00 -8.00 19.45
CA SER A 53 15.76 -6.75 19.59
C SER A 53 15.27 -5.67 18.63
N GLY A 54 14.99 -6.03 17.37
CA GLY A 54 14.40 -5.12 16.40
C GLY A 54 13.00 -4.65 16.82
N LEU A 55 12.17 -5.58 17.28
CA LEU A 55 10.81 -5.30 17.72
C LEU A 55 10.79 -4.35 18.92
N ASP A 56 11.67 -4.52 19.91
CA ASP A 56 11.72 -3.63 21.07
C ASP A 56 12.08 -2.19 20.65
N VAL A 57 12.97 -2.00 19.67
CA VAL A 57 13.25 -0.67 19.09
C VAL A 57 12.01 -0.11 18.37
N LEU A 58 11.29 -0.95 17.61
CA LEU A 58 10.07 -0.53 16.93
C LEU A 58 8.96 -0.16 17.92
N VAL A 59 8.83 -0.88 19.04
CA VAL A 59 7.87 -0.58 20.11
C VAL A 59 8.17 0.77 20.76
N ASN A 60 9.44 1.12 20.91
CA ASN A 60 9.85 2.43 21.42
C ASN A 60 9.54 3.57 20.42
N ALA A 61 9.59 3.28 19.12
CA ALA A 61 9.23 4.25 18.08
C ALA A 61 7.70 4.38 17.92
N ASP A 62 6.97 3.28 18.00
CA ASP A 62 5.52 3.22 17.86
C ASP A 62 4.94 2.07 18.71
N GLU A 63 4.25 2.43 19.78
CA GLU A 63 3.71 1.47 20.75
C GLU A 63 2.77 0.43 20.14
N ARG A 64 2.18 0.70 18.96
CA ARG A 64 1.29 -0.24 18.26
C ARG A 64 1.99 -1.55 17.93
N PHE A 65 3.32 -1.56 17.80
CA PHE A 65 4.10 -2.78 17.59
C PHE A 65 4.04 -3.74 18.79
N ARG A 66 3.71 -3.26 20.00
CA ARG A 66 3.65 -4.07 21.22
C ARG A 66 2.64 -5.20 21.11
N ASN A 67 1.56 -4.97 20.36
CA ASN A 67 0.50 -5.96 20.12
C ASN A 67 1.01 -7.24 19.44
N TYR A 68 2.13 -7.17 18.71
CA TYR A 68 2.68 -8.31 17.98
C TYR A 68 3.67 -9.14 18.80
N LYS A 69 4.08 -8.67 19.99
CA LYS A 69 5.03 -9.38 20.86
C LYS A 69 4.44 -10.70 21.38
N SER A 70 3.15 -10.71 21.70
CA SER A 70 2.42 -11.91 22.13
C SER A 70 1.75 -12.67 20.98
N ASP A 71 1.87 -12.18 19.75
CA ASP A 71 1.28 -12.77 18.54
C ASP A 71 2.41 -13.29 17.62
N LEU A 72 2.76 -12.55 16.57
CA LEU A 72 3.76 -12.93 15.58
C LEU A 72 5.14 -13.23 16.19
N PHE A 73 5.50 -12.54 17.27
CA PHE A 73 6.80 -12.67 17.93
C PHE A 73 6.71 -13.36 19.30
N SER A 74 5.67 -14.16 19.52
CA SER A 74 5.56 -14.99 20.73
C SER A 74 6.60 -16.12 20.74
N HIS A 75 6.98 -16.62 21.91
CA HIS A 75 7.93 -17.73 22.00
C HIS A 75 7.43 -18.99 21.25
N LYS A 76 6.11 -19.21 21.25
CA LYS A 76 5.46 -20.33 20.54
C LYS A 76 5.54 -20.21 19.02
N SER A 77 5.70 -19.00 18.47
CA SER A 77 5.75 -18.85 17.01
C SER A 77 6.97 -19.53 16.39
N LYS A 78 8.02 -19.80 17.16
CA LYS A 78 9.19 -20.57 16.71
C LYS A 78 8.87 -22.00 16.26
N GLU A 79 7.74 -22.56 16.71
CA GLU A 79 7.29 -23.92 16.39
C GLU A 79 6.21 -23.94 15.28
N LEU A 80 5.72 -22.77 14.85
CA LEU A 80 4.64 -22.63 13.86
C LEU A 80 5.06 -23.06 12.46
N ASP A 81 4.54 -24.14 11.91
CA ASP A 81 4.76 -24.50 10.51
C ASP A 81 3.49 -24.26 9.70
N ARG A 82 3.54 -23.31 8.76
CA ARG A 82 2.36 -22.87 7.99
C ARG A 82 1.78 -23.97 7.10
N GLU A 83 2.61 -24.92 6.68
CA GLU A 83 2.18 -26.05 5.86
C GLU A 83 1.36 -27.06 6.66
N LEU A 84 1.48 -27.04 8.00
CA LEU A 84 0.74 -27.90 8.93
C LEU A 84 -0.50 -27.23 9.54
N MET A 85 -0.75 -25.95 9.22
CA MET A 85 -1.88 -25.17 9.75
C MET A 85 -3.13 -25.34 8.87
N THR A 86 -4.31 -25.22 9.48
CA THR A 86 -5.57 -25.20 8.71
C THR A 86 -5.70 -23.94 7.84
N PRO A 87 -6.56 -23.95 6.80
CA PRO A 87 -6.84 -22.75 6.01
C PRO A 87 -7.29 -21.55 6.86
N GLU A 88 -8.09 -21.80 7.90
CA GLU A 88 -8.60 -20.76 8.81
C GLU A 88 -7.49 -20.18 9.69
N GLU A 89 -6.57 -21.03 10.17
CA GLU A 89 -5.38 -20.61 10.91
C GLU A 89 -4.45 -19.77 10.03
N ASN A 90 -4.17 -20.24 8.82
CA ASN A 90 -3.41 -19.48 7.83
C ASN A 90 -4.07 -18.14 7.48
N GLY A 91 -5.40 -18.08 7.42
CA GLY A 91 -6.16 -16.84 7.23
C GLY A 91 -5.97 -15.83 8.38
N ARG A 92 -5.97 -16.31 9.63
CA ARG A 92 -5.68 -15.47 10.81
C ARG A 92 -4.24 -14.95 10.81
N ILE A 93 -3.29 -15.82 10.49
CA ILE A 93 -1.86 -15.47 10.35
C ILE A 93 -1.69 -14.40 9.26
N ASN A 94 -2.31 -14.59 8.09
CA ASN A 94 -2.29 -13.62 7.00
C ASN A 94 -2.80 -12.25 7.45
N THR A 95 -3.94 -12.22 8.16
CA THR A 95 -4.51 -10.96 8.65
C THR A 95 -3.55 -10.23 9.61
N SER A 96 -2.89 -10.96 10.51
CA SER A 96 -1.91 -10.36 11.42
C SER A 96 -0.68 -9.84 10.67
N ILE A 97 -0.15 -10.61 9.70
CA ILE A 97 0.99 -10.20 8.86
C ILE A 97 0.64 -8.96 8.02
N SER A 98 -0.52 -8.94 7.34
CA SER A 98 -0.95 -7.78 6.56
C SER A 98 -1.07 -6.52 7.42
N SER A 99 -1.59 -6.67 8.64
CA SER A 99 -1.68 -5.58 9.63
C SER A 99 -0.29 -5.11 10.08
N TYR A 100 0.62 -6.05 10.37
CA TYR A 100 1.99 -5.75 10.76
C TYR A 100 2.77 -5.03 9.65
N LEU A 101 2.71 -5.53 8.41
CA LEU A 101 3.43 -4.95 7.26
C LEU A 101 2.91 -3.54 6.92
N ARG A 102 1.60 -3.31 7.07
CA ARG A 102 1.02 -1.98 6.97
C ARG A 102 1.63 -1.03 8.00
N LEU A 103 1.72 -1.42 9.26
CA LEU A 103 2.37 -0.64 10.31
C LEU A 103 3.88 -0.44 10.06
N LEU A 104 4.55 -1.50 9.59
CA LEU A 104 5.98 -1.50 9.28
C LEU A 104 6.34 -0.54 8.16
N SER A 105 5.44 -0.30 7.19
CA SER A 105 5.71 0.58 6.05
C SER A 105 6.12 2.01 6.45
N GLY A 106 5.63 2.50 7.60
CA GLY A 106 6.03 3.81 8.14
C GLY A 106 7.42 3.84 8.79
N HIS A 107 8.01 2.67 9.02
CA HIS A 107 9.27 2.47 9.74
C HIS A 107 10.27 1.63 8.92
N PHE A 108 9.98 1.36 7.65
CA PHE A 108 10.68 0.35 6.85
C PHE A 108 12.20 0.63 6.71
N GLN A 109 12.58 1.91 6.68
CA GLN A 109 13.99 2.34 6.60
C GLN A 109 14.82 2.00 7.84
N LEU A 110 14.18 1.70 8.99
CA LEU A 110 14.90 1.30 10.19
C LEU A 110 15.46 -0.11 10.01
N LEU A 111 16.75 -0.31 10.34
CA LEU A 111 17.35 -1.65 10.36
C LEU A 111 16.55 -2.62 11.25
N SER A 112 15.93 -2.12 12.31
CA SER A 112 15.02 -2.87 13.18
C SER A 112 13.83 -3.48 12.44
N SER A 113 13.33 -2.84 11.39
CA SER A 113 12.28 -3.38 10.51
C SER A 113 12.79 -4.55 9.68
N LEU A 114 14.02 -4.49 9.19
CA LEU A 114 14.62 -5.61 8.46
C LEU A 114 14.89 -6.80 9.38
N LYS A 115 15.28 -6.56 10.65
CA LYS A 115 15.42 -7.61 11.67
C LYS A 115 14.12 -8.37 11.92
N THR A 116 12.99 -7.67 12.01
CA THR A 116 11.70 -8.35 12.21
C THR A 116 11.22 -9.04 10.94
N LEU A 117 11.44 -8.43 9.76
CA LEU A 117 11.13 -9.07 8.46
C LEU A 117 11.92 -10.36 8.25
N GLU A 118 13.18 -10.43 8.67
CA GLU A 118 13.99 -11.65 8.58
C GLU A 118 13.32 -12.83 9.27
N TYR A 119 12.81 -12.63 10.50
CA TYR A 119 12.07 -13.68 11.21
C TYR A 119 10.75 -14.03 10.52
N LEU A 120 10.01 -13.05 10.01
CA LEU A 120 8.77 -13.30 9.28
C LEU A 120 9.02 -14.05 7.96
N LEU A 121 10.09 -13.73 7.24
CA LEU A 121 10.52 -14.46 6.05
C LEU A 121 10.85 -15.91 6.40
N ARG A 122 11.56 -16.12 7.51
CA ARG A 122 12.07 -17.42 7.93
C ARG A 122 10.99 -18.35 8.48
N ARG A 123 10.13 -17.84 9.37
CA ARG A 123 9.14 -18.66 10.08
C ARG A 123 7.78 -18.65 9.40
N TYR A 124 7.36 -17.51 8.88
CA TYR A 124 6.04 -17.33 8.29
C TYR A 124 6.03 -17.39 6.76
N LYS A 125 7.20 -17.59 6.13
CA LYS A 125 7.37 -17.63 4.66
C LYS A 125 6.58 -16.51 3.96
N ILE A 126 6.68 -15.27 4.47
CA ILE A 126 5.85 -14.15 3.97
C ILE A 126 6.10 -13.79 2.50
N HIS A 127 7.27 -14.13 1.96
CA HIS A 127 7.61 -14.00 0.54
C HIS A 127 6.82 -14.98 -0.35
N VAL A 128 6.22 -16.02 0.24
CA VAL A 128 5.36 -17.01 -0.41
C VAL A 128 3.89 -16.68 -0.17
N TYR A 129 3.48 -16.59 1.10
CA TYR A 129 2.05 -16.49 1.47
C TYR A 129 1.50 -15.07 1.53
N ASN A 130 2.37 -14.05 1.63
CA ASN A 130 1.99 -12.65 1.85
C ASN A 130 2.74 -11.71 0.90
N MET A 131 3.07 -12.21 -0.29
CA MET A 131 3.94 -11.55 -1.27
C MET A 131 3.45 -10.15 -1.65
N GLU A 132 2.15 -9.99 -1.94
CA GLU A 132 1.60 -8.69 -2.35
C GLU A 132 1.73 -7.64 -1.23
N ASP A 133 1.40 -7.98 0.02
CA ASP A 133 1.58 -7.06 1.15
C ASP A 133 3.05 -6.74 1.42
N LEU A 134 3.95 -7.72 1.25
CA LEU A 134 5.38 -7.52 1.41
C LEU A 134 5.94 -6.54 0.36
N ILE A 135 5.54 -6.71 -0.90
CA ILE A 135 5.92 -5.80 -1.98
C ILE A 135 5.35 -4.41 -1.71
N LEU A 136 4.06 -4.27 -1.41
CA LEU A 136 3.40 -2.99 -1.15
C LEU A 136 3.99 -2.25 0.06
N CYS A 137 4.40 -2.98 1.10
CA CYS A 137 5.11 -2.43 2.26
C CYS A 137 6.45 -1.78 1.88
N ALA A 138 7.22 -2.43 0.99
CA ALA A 138 8.55 -2.00 0.59
C ALA A 138 8.57 -1.07 -0.63
N LEU A 139 7.50 -1.03 -1.43
CA LEU A 139 7.44 -0.34 -2.72
C LEU A 139 7.75 1.18 -2.69
N PRO A 140 7.37 1.95 -1.65
CA PRO A 140 7.81 3.35 -1.54
C PRO A 140 9.33 3.52 -1.52
N PHE A 141 10.06 2.48 -1.14
CA PHE A 141 11.52 2.44 -1.00
C PHE A 141 12.18 1.62 -2.12
N HIS A 142 11.55 1.63 -3.30
CA HIS A 142 11.97 0.84 -4.47
C HIS A 142 13.42 1.10 -4.91
N ASP A 143 13.96 2.28 -4.61
CA ASP A 143 15.32 2.70 -4.90
C ASP A 143 16.38 2.14 -3.92
N THR A 144 15.98 1.36 -2.93
CA THR A 144 16.88 0.83 -1.89
C THR A 144 17.34 -0.60 -2.15
N HIS A 145 18.52 -0.95 -1.60
CA HIS A 145 19.00 -2.33 -1.58
C HIS A 145 18.05 -3.29 -0.85
N ALA A 146 17.37 -2.82 0.22
CA ALA A 146 16.41 -3.64 0.95
C ALA A 146 15.24 -4.08 0.06
N PHE A 147 14.71 -3.18 -0.77
CA PHE A 147 13.67 -3.53 -1.74
C PHE A 147 14.16 -4.56 -2.77
N VAL A 148 15.35 -4.34 -3.35
CA VAL A 148 15.95 -5.29 -4.31
C VAL A 148 16.08 -6.68 -3.68
N ARG A 149 16.59 -6.75 -2.45
CA ARG A 149 16.72 -8.01 -1.71
C ARG A 149 15.37 -8.70 -1.55
N ILE A 150 14.33 -7.99 -1.10
CA ILE A 150 12.97 -8.54 -0.98
C ILE A 150 12.46 -9.10 -2.31
N VAL A 151 12.58 -8.33 -3.40
CA VAL A 151 12.15 -8.74 -4.73
C VAL A 151 12.87 -10.00 -5.21
N GLN A 152 14.16 -10.15 -4.87
CA GLN A 152 14.93 -11.36 -5.21
C GLN A 152 14.43 -12.62 -4.50
N LEU A 153 13.78 -12.50 -3.33
CA LEU A 153 13.25 -13.64 -2.57
C LEU A 153 11.88 -14.10 -3.06
N VAL A 154 11.18 -13.27 -3.84
CA VAL A 154 9.81 -13.53 -4.26
C VAL A 154 9.78 -14.32 -5.57
N ASP A 155 8.86 -15.28 -5.68
CA ASP A 155 8.42 -15.85 -6.96
C ASP A 155 7.14 -15.14 -7.42
N PHE A 156 7.24 -14.38 -8.51
CA PHE A 156 6.12 -13.60 -9.03
C PHE A 156 5.17 -14.41 -9.93
N GLY A 157 5.56 -15.59 -10.41
CA GLY A 157 4.76 -16.40 -11.32
C GLY A 157 4.09 -15.57 -12.44
N ASN A 158 2.77 -15.75 -12.62
CA ASN A 158 1.94 -14.98 -13.56
C ASN A 158 1.13 -13.87 -12.87
N THR A 159 1.66 -13.29 -11.78
CA THR A 159 0.98 -12.19 -11.08
C THR A 159 1.23 -10.84 -11.77
N LYS A 160 0.41 -9.84 -11.42
CA LYS A 160 0.58 -8.44 -11.85
C LYS A 160 1.94 -7.82 -11.46
N TRP A 161 2.61 -8.42 -10.48
CA TRP A 161 3.92 -7.99 -9.98
C TRP A 161 5.10 -8.54 -10.78
N ARG A 162 4.85 -9.37 -11.80
CA ARG A 162 5.88 -9.99 -12.65
C ARG A 162 6.83 -8.99 -13.33
N PHE A 163 6.41 -7.74 -13.52
CA PHE A 163 7.29 -6.69 -14.05
C PHE A 163 8.54 -6.44 -13.19
N LEU A 164 8.51 -6.82 -11.90
CA LEU A 164 9.65 -6.75 -10.99
C LEU A 164 10.69 -7.86 -11.21
N GLU A 165 10.43 -8.85 -12.07
CA GLU A 165 11.42 -9.89 -12.40
C GLU A 165 12.72 -9.29 -12.98
N GLY A 166 12.62 -8.15 -13.67
CA GLY A 166 13.79 -7.41 -14.16
C GLY A 166 14.72 -6.94 -13.04
N VAL A 167 14.17 -6.58 -11.88
CA VAL A 167 14.93 -6.20 -10.67
C VAL A 167 15.61 -7.43 -10.08
N LYS A 168 14.91 -8.57 -10.03
CA LYS A 168 15.44 -9.84 -9.55
C LYS A 168 16.67 -10.28 -10.34
N VAL A 169 16.61 -10.17 -11.67
CA VAL A 169 17.71 -10.55 -12.58
C VAL A 169 18.86 -9.54 -12.56
N SER A 170 18.56 -8.24 -12.61
CA SER A 170 19.60 -7.20 -12.68
C SER A 170 20.29 -6.92 -11.34
N GLY A 171 19.61 -7.19 -10.21
CA GLY A 171 20.07 -6.77 -8.88
C GLY A 171 20.10 -5.24 -8.70
N ALA A 172 19.47 -4.48 -9.61
CA ALA A 172 19.41 -3.03 -9.57
C ALA A 172 18.00 -2.56 -9.22
N PRO A 173 17.85 -1.47 -8.44
CA PRO A 173 16.54 -0.92 -8.12
C PRO A 173 15.81 -0.43 -9.39
N PRO A 174 14.48 -0.63 -9.50
CA PRO A 174 13.73 -0.13 -10.65
C PRO A 174 13.57 1.40 -10.56
N PRO A 175 13.73 2.15 -11.66
CA PRO A 175 13.33 3.55 -11.71
C PRO A 175 11.82 3.71 -11.45
N ARG A 176 11.38 4.77 -10.76
CA ARG A 176 9.95 5.07 -10.53
C ARG A 176 9.12 5.04 -11.82
N GLN A 177 9.68 5.52 -12.91
CA GLN A 177 9.02 5.53 -14.22
C GLN A 177 8.60 4.12 -14.67
N VAL A 178 9.37 3.07 -14.35
CA VAL A 178 9.00 1.68 -14.67
C VAL A 178 7.72 1.28 -13.95
N ILE A 179 7.57 1.67 -12.67
CA ILE A 179 6.37 1.40 -11.87
C ILE A 179 5.17 2.17 -12.44
N VAL A 180 5.36 3.44 -12.79
CA VAL A 180 4.32 4.27 -13.42
C VAL A 180 3.86 3.67 -14.76
N GLN A 181 4.80 3.28 -15.61
CA GLN A 181 4.48 2.63 -16.89
C GLN A 181 3.73 1.30 -16.68
N GLN A 182 4.07 0.55 -15.63
CA GLN A 182 3.31 -0.64 -15.29
C GLN A 182 1.88 -0.30 -14.83
N CYS A 183 1.68 0.73 -14.01
CA CYS A 183 0.34 1.18 -13.62
C CYS A 183 -0.53 1.62 -14.81
N ILE A 184 0.08 2.13 -15.88
CA ILE A 184 -0.61 2.47 -17.13
C ILE A 184 -0.99 1.20 -17.90
N ARG A 185 -0.12 0.19 -17.94
CA ARG A 185 -0.32 -1.07 -18.69
C ARG A 185 -1.27 -2.03 -17.98
N ASP A 186 -1.21 -2.09 -16.66
CA ASP A 186 -2.01 -2.98 -15.81
C ASP A 186 -2.60 -2.16 -14.65
N LEU A 187 -3.88 -1.78 -14.82
CA LEU A 187 -4.62 -1.01 -13.82
C LEU A 187 -4.80 -1.78 -12.50
N GLY A 188 -4.59 -3.10 -12.48
CA GLY A 188 -4.61 -3.91 -11.27
C GLY A 188 -3.43 -3.61 -10.33
N VAL A 189 -2.31 -3.11 -10.85
CA VAL A 189 -1.18 -2.62 -10.04
C VAL A 189 -1.52 -1.27 -9.43
N LEU A 190 -2.09 -0.36 -10.24
CA LEU A 190 -2.53 0.96 -9.76
C LEU A 190 -3.58 0.84 -8.65
N GLU A 191 -4.58 -0.03 -8.86
CA GLU A 191 -5.60 -0.33 -7.87
C GLU A 191 -5.01 -0.91 -6.58
N ALA A 192 -4.04 -1.83 -6.67
CA ALA A 192 -3.39 -2.41 -5.50
C ALA A 192 -2.66 -1.34 -4.67
N ILE A 193 -1.94 -0.42 -5.32
CA ILE A 193 -1.25 0.70 -4.67
C ILE A 193 -2.27 1.63 -3.97
N CYS A 194 -3.34 2.03 -4.68
CA CYS A 194 -4.39 2.87 -4.10
C CYS A 194 -5.13 2.20 -2.93
N ASN A 195 -5.40 0.89 -3.03
CA ASN A 195 -6.04 0.13 -1.96
C ASN A 195 -5.13 -0.02 -0.75
N TYR A 196 -3.83 -0.22 -0.95
CA TYR A 196 -2.87 -0.29 0.16
C TYR A 196 -2.72 1.05 0.88
N ALA A 197 -2.75 2.15 0.12
CA ALA A 197 -2.73 3.50 0.64
C ALA A 197 -4.08 3.97 1.22
N SER A 198 -5.16 3.20 1.08
CA SER A 198 -6.46 3.56 1.63
C SER A 198 -6.57 3.22 3.13
N PRO A 199 -7.16 4.11 3.95
CA PRO A 199 -7.41 3.81 5.37
C PRO A 199 -8.29 2.56 5.54
N THR A 200 -7.87 1.64 6.41
CA THR A 200 -8.58 0.38 6.68
C THR A 200 -8.84 0.21 8.17
N GLY A 201 -10.11 0.28 8.59
CA GLY A 201 -10.48 0.21 10.00
C GLY A 201 -9.77 1.28 10.84
N LYS A 202 -8.97 0.84 11.81
CA LYS A 202 -8.15 1.74 12.65
C LYS A 202 -6.81 2.12 12.03
N PHE A 203 -6.40 1.43 10.95
CA PHE A 203 -5.11 1.63 10.32
C PHE A 203 -5.14 2.85 9.40
N GLN A 204 -4.19 3.76 9.64
CA GLN A 204 -3.93 4.92 8.78
C GLN A 204 -2.63 4.68 8.01
N PRO A 205 -2.62 4.91 6.69
CA PRO A 205 -1.42 4.78 5.87
C PRO A 205 -0.33 5.75 6.34
N SER A 206 0.91 5.33 6.20
CA SER A 206 2.08 6.14 6.54
C SER A 206 2.37 7.19 5.45
N SER A 207 3.12 8.22 5.82
CA SER A 207 3.51 9.30 4.90
C SER A 207 4.23 8.79 3.63
N PRO A 208 5.21 7.86 3.72
CA PRO A 208 5.86 7.31 2.52
C PRO A 208 4.88 6.61 1.58
N ILE A 209 3.91 5.87 2.13
CA ILE A 209 2.89 5.16 1.34
C ILE A 209 1.98 6.16 0.61
N LEU A 210 1.50 7.18 1.31
CA LEU A 210 0.64 8.21 0.72
C LEU A 210 1.38 9.00 -0.37
N SER A 211 2.60 9.44 -0.07
CA SER A 211 3.42 10.21 -1.00
C SER A 211 3.72 9.42 -2.28
N PHE A 212 4.13 8.15 -2.12
CA PHE A 212 4.40 7.26 -3.24
C PHE A 212 3.14 6.98 -4.07
N CYS A 213 2.04 6.61 -3.41
CA CYS A 213 0.76 6.34 -4.08
C CYS A 213 0.30 7.54 -4.89
N THR A 214 0.35 8.74 -4.31
CA THR A 214 -0.08 9.98 -4.96
C THR A 214 0.79 10.33 -6.15
N ALA A 215 2.12 10.25 -6.01
CA ALA A 215 3.04 10.50 -7.11
C ALA A 215 2.79 9.53 -8.28
N VAL A 216 2.71 8.23 -8.00
CA VAL A 216 2.46 7.21 -9.03
C VAL A 216 1.08 7.36 -9.67
N ALA A 217 0.04 7.59 -8.87
CA ALA A 217 -1.32 7.75 -9.38
C ALA A 217 -1.44 9.01 -10.24
N VAL A 218 -0.87 10.14 -9.82
CA VAL A 218 -0.90 11.40 -10.59
C VAL A 218 -0.11 11.27 -11.88
N GLU A 219 1.08 10.66 -11.86
CA GLU A 219 1.88 10.45 -13.08
C GLU A 219 1.19 9.46 -14.05
N ALA A 220 0.64 8.36 -13.54
CA ALA A 220 -0.05 7.35 -14.36
C ALA A 220 -1.35 7.91 -14.96
N VAL A 221 -2.22 8.48 -14.13
CA VAL A 221 -3.49 9.08 -14.59
C VAL A 221 -3.24 10.29 -15.47
N GLY A 222 -2.23 11.09 -15.13
CA GLY A 222 -1.78 12.24 -15.90
C GLY A 222 -1.22 11.88 -17.27
N SER A 223 -0.82 10.62 -17.50
CA SER A 223 -0.34 10.17 -18.81
C SER A 223 -1.48 9.81 -19.77
N PHE A 224 -2.70 9.55 -19.28
CA PHE A 224 -3.84 9.30 -20.16
C PHE A 224 -4.30 10.60 -20.87
N ALA A 225 -4.60 10.50 -22.16
CA ALA A 225 -5.20 11.59 -22.92
C ALA A 225 -6.64 11.88 -22.46
N THR A 226 -7.41 10.82 -22.21
CA THR A 226 -8.73 10.87 -21.57
C THR A 226 -8.83 9.70 -20.61
N VAL A 227 -9.29 9.96 -19.40
CA VAL A 227 -9.38 8.94 -18.34
C VAL A 227 -10.72 8.23 -18.47
N GLU A 228 -10.66 6.93 -18.72
CA GLU A 228 -11.84 6.07 -18.87
C GLU A 228 -12.52 5.75 -17.53
N SER A 229 -13.79 5.34 -17.60
CA SER A 229 -14.59 5.02 -16.42
C SER A 229 -13.98 3.91 -15.55
N ASP A 230 -13.27 2.94 -16.13
CA ASP A 230 -12.63 1.86 -15.36
C ASP A 230 -11.51 2.39 -14.44
N VAL A 231 -10.67 3.28 -14.96
CA VAL A 231 -9.61 3.96 -14.19
C VAL A 231 -10.21 4.76 -13.04
N VAL A 232 -11.29 5.52 -13.32
CA VAL A 232 -12.02 6.27 -12.27
C VAL A 232 -12.49 5.32 -11.18
N LYS A 233 -13.15 4.21 -11.54
CA LYS A 233 -13.71 3.26 -10.55
C LYS A 233 -12.66 2.68 -9.61
N ARG A 234 -11.45 2.39 -10.10
CA ARG A 234 -10.36 1.79 -9.31
C ARG A 234 -9.71 2.76 -8.33
N ILE A 235 -9.59 4.04 -8.70
CA ILE A 235 -8.87 5.04 -7.90
C ILE A 235 -9.82 5.83 -6.98
N LEU A 236 -11.09 5.93 -7.37
CA LEU A 236 -12.08 6.73 -6.65
C LEU A 236 -12.22 6.36 -5.16
N PRO A 237 -12.18 5.08 -4.72
CA PRO A 237 -12.26 4.74 -3.31
C PRO A 237 -11.17 5.42 -2.47
N PHE A 238 -9.92 5.42 -2.97
CA PHE A 238 -8.80 6.10 -2.31
C PHE A 238 -9.06 7.61 -2.20
N ALA A 239 -9.40 8.25 -3.32
CA ALA A 239 -9.65 9.69 -3.38
C ALA A 239 -10.82 10.13 -2.48
N VAL A 240 -11.97 9.46 -2.57
CA VAL A 240 -13.16 9.81 -1.78
C VAL A 240 -12.89 9.61 -0.28
N SER A 241 -12.14 8.57 0.11
CA SER A 241 -11.86 8.31 1.51
C SER A 241 -11.06 9.43 2.21
N GLY A 242 -10.31 10.23 1.45
CA GLY A 242 -9.50 11.35 1.99
C GLY A 242 -10.25 12.68 2.10
N ILE A 243 -11.41 12.82 1.43
CA ILE A 243 -12.28 14.00 1.52
C ILE A 243 -13.59 13.72 2.28
N GLN A 244 -13.77 12.50 2.80
CA GLN A 244 -14.97 12.14 3.56
C GLN A 244 -15.02 12.91 4.89
N PRO A 245 -16.15 13.59 5.18
CA PRO A 245 -16.35 14.28 6.45
C PRO A 245 -16.33 13.32 7.65
N GLY A 246 -15.94 13.80 8.83
CA GLY A 246 -16.04 13.06 10.10
C GLY A 246 -15.02 11.92 10.34
N ARG A 247 -13.98 11.77 9.50
CA ARG A 247 -12.87 10.82 9.74
C ARG A 247 -11.69 11.50 10.45
N LYS A 248 -10.92 10.71 11.22
CA LYS A 248 -9.65 11.17 11.80
C LYS A 248 -8.75 11.71 10.68
N ARG A 249 -8.52 13.02 10.70
CA ARG A 249 -7.82 13.75 9.63
C ARG A 249 -6.35 13.31 9.56
N ASN A 250 -5.98 12.63 8.47
CA ASN A 250 -4.61 12.59 7.98
C ASN A 250 -4.50 13.65 6.87
N LEU A 251 -3.77 14.72 7.15
CA LEU A 251 -3.64 15.87 6.25
C LEU A 251 -2.96 15.50 4.93
N GLU A 252 -2.03 14.56 4.95
CA GLU A 252 -1.36 14.08 3.74
C GLU A 252 -2.31 13.24 2.86
N HIS A 253 -3.15 12.42 3.49
CA HIS A 253 -4.16 11.66 2.75
C HIS A 253 -5.19 12.59 2.12
N LYS A 254 -5.55 13.66 2.83
CA LYS A 254 -6.42 14.72 2.31
C LYS A 254 -5.78 15.45 1.13
N ALA A 255 -4.51 15.85 1.21
CA ALA A 255 -3.78 16.45 0.08
C ALA A 255 -3.77 15.51 -1.14
N SER A 256 -3.41 14.24 -0.90
CA SER A 256 -3.38 13.17 -1.89
C SER A 256 -4.72 13.03 -2.62
N ALA A 257 -5.82 13.01 -1.85
CA ALA A 257 -7.16 12.95 -2.38
C ALA A 257 -7.54 14.19 -3.21
N LEU A 258 -7.21 15.40 -2.76
CA LEU A 258 -7.51 16.63 -3.49
C LEU A 258 -6.77 16.69 -4.84
N MET A 259 -5.50 16.27 -4.88
CA MET A 259 -4.72 16.18 -6.12
C MET A 259 -5.37 15.23 -7.12
N ILE A 260 -5.76 14.04 -6.68
CA ILE A 260 -6.39 13.04 -7.54
C ILE A 260 -7.78 13.49 -7.98
N VAL A 261 -8.60 14.08 -7.10
CA VAL A 261 -9.93 14.59 -7.46
C VAL A 261 -9.82 15.67 -8.54
N GLY A 262 -8.91 16.63 -8.40
CA GLY A 262 -8.71 17.67 -9.42
C GLY A 262 -8.22 17.09 -10.75
N LEU A 263 -7.34 16.08 -10.70
CA LEU A 263 -6.88 15.39 -11.90
C LEU A 263 -8.01 14.62 -12.60
N LEU A 264 -8.82 13.88 -11.86
CA LEU A 264 -9.96 13.14 -12.40
C LEU A 264 -11.02 14.10 -12.97
N ALA A 265 -11.29 15.22 -12.28
CA ALA A 265 -12.23 16.23 -12.75
C ALA A 265 -11.76 16.91 -14.03
N SER A 266 -10.46 17.07 -14.26
CA SER A 266 -9.95 17.69 -15.50
C SER A 266 -9.78 16.71 -16.66
N LYS A 267 -9.60 15.41 -16.39
CA LYS A 267 -9.26 14.41 -17.44
C LYS A 267 -10.33 13.35 -17.72
N ALA A 268 -11.37 13.25 -16.90
CA ALA A 268 -12.44 12.26 -17.08
C ALA A 268 -13.79 12.95 -17.27
N ALA A 269 -14.68 12.34 -18.05
CA ALA A 269 -16.11 12.66 -18.02
C ALA A 269 -16.75 11.91 -16.84
N LEU A 270 -16.90 12.57 -15.70
CA LEU A 270 -17.46 11.95 -14.50
C LEU A 270 -18.99 11.88 -14.60
N SER A 271 -19.57 10.80 -14.04
CA SER A 271 -21.04 10.71 -13.99
C SER A 271 -21.63 11.86 -13.15
N PRO A 272 -22.81 12.41 -13.53
CA PRO A 272 -23.43 13.51 -12.77
C PRO A 272 -23.65 13.18 -11.28
N LYS A 273 -23.94 11.91 -10.96
CA LYS A 273 -24.08 11.42 -9.58
C LYS A 273 -22.76 11.53 -8.80
N LEU A 274 -21.65 11.23 -9.45
CA LEU A 274 -20.33 11.33 -8.84
C LEU A 274 -19.93 12.79 -8.62
N VAL A 275 -20.13 13.66 -9.61
CA VAL A 275 -19.86 15.11 -9.48
C VAL A 275 -20.63 15.69 -8.30
N LYS A 276 -21.94 15.42 -8.20
CA LYS A 276 -22.77 15.88 -7.06
C LYS A 276 -22.27 15.34 -5.71
N THR A 277 -21.71 14.14 -5.68
CA THR A 277 -21.14 13.54 -4.47
C THR A 277 -19.84 14.23 -4.09
N LEU A 278 -18.93 14.44 -5.03
CA LEU A 278 -17.65 15.13 -4.81
C LEU A 278 -17.88 16.57 -4.33
N VAL A 279 -18.76 17.31 -4.99
CA VAL A 279 -19.11 18.69 -4.60
C VAL A 279 -19.65 18.74 -3.16
N ARG A 280 -20.52 17.79 -2.79
CA ARG A 280 -21.03 17.70 -1.41
C ARG A 280 -19.92 17.41 -0.41
N SER A 281 -19.10 16.38 -0.65
CA SER A 281 -18.03 15.99 0.26
C SER A 281 -16.98 17.10 0.44
N LEU A 282 -16.62 17.80 -0.64
CA LEU A 282 -15.69 18.93 -0.58
C LEU A 282 -16.27 20.11 0.21
N ALA A 283 -17.54 20.46 0.01
CA ALA A 283 -18.21 21.53 0.75
C ALA A 283 -18.37 21.20 2.24
N GLU A 284 -18.80 19.98 2.57
CA GLU A 284 -18.94 19.51 3.95
C GLU A 284 -17.57 19.45 4.66
N SER A 285 -16.52 18.95 3.98
CA SER A 285 -15.18 18.89 4.54
C SER A 285 -14.57 20.29 4.74
N ALA A 286 -14.78 21.21 3.79
CA ALA A 286 -14.37 22.62 3.93
C ALA A 286 -15.01 23.30 5.13
N ARG A 287 -16.30 23.03 5.37
CA ARG A 287 -17.01 23.52 6.57
C ARG A 287 -16.38 22.96 7.84
N GLU A 288 -16.11 21.67 7.91
CA GLU A 288 -15.45 21.06 9.07
C GLU A 288 -14.04 21.62 9.32
N ASP A 289 -13.29 21.99 8.27
CA ASP A 289 -11.99 22.65 8.44
C ASP A 289 -12.15 24.06 9.03
N ALA A 290 -13.17 24.81 8.56
CA ALA A 290 -13.46 26.15 9.04
C ALA A 290 -13.91 26.14 10.52
N GLU A 291 -14.79 25.21 10.91
CA GLU A 291 -15.27 25.06 12.29
C GLU A 291 -14.15 24.64 13.25
N ALA A 292 -13.27 23.73 12.83
CA ALA A 292 -12.18 23.25 13.65
C ALA A 292 -11.06 24.29 13.86
N SER A 293 -11.23 25.54 13.40
CA SER A 293 -10.17 26.56 13.33
C SER A 293 -8.89 26.01 12.70
N THR A 294 -9.05 25.08 11.76
CA THR A 294 -7.94 24.48 11.02
C THR A 294 -7.41 25.53 10.05
N ASP A 295 -6.11 25.51 9.80
CA ASP A 295 -5.40 26.42 8.90
C ASP A 295 -6.24 26.81 7.68
N VAL A 296 -6.45 28.12 7.49
CA VAL A 296 -7.23 28.72 6.40
C VAL A 296 -6.76 28.21 5.03
N GLN A 297 -5.51 27.78 4.92
CA GLN A 297 -4.99 27.11 3.73
C GLN A 297 -5.81 25.88 3.33
N TRP A 298 -6.28 25.06 4.26
CA TRP A 298 -7.05 23.85 3.95
C TRP A 298 -8.45 24.16 3.43
N VAL A 299 -9.08 25.20 3.98
CA VAL A 299 -10.36 25.71 3.46
C VAL A 299 -10.15 26.21 2.03
N ARG A 300 -9.07 26.96 1.76
CA ARG A 300 -8.72 27.41 0.40
C ARG A 300 -8.50 26.26 -0.56
N LEU A 301 -7.71 25.25 -0.20
CA LEU A 301 -7.43 24.09 -1.06
C LEU A 301 -8.71 23.31 -1.38
N MET A 302 -9.61 23.15 -0.40
CA MET A 302 -10.92 22.52 -0.62
C MET A 302 -11.81 23.33 -1.57
N LEU A 303 -11.85 24.66 -1.40
CA LEU A 303 -12.59 25.54 -2.30
C LEU A 303 -12.01 25.53 -3.71
N MET A 304 -10.67 25.53 -3.86
CA MET A 304 -10.00 25.41 -5.16
C MET A 304 -10.35 24.09 -5.85
N ALA A 305 -10.34 22.97 -5.11
CA ALA A 305 -10.75 21.68 -5.65
C ALA A 305 -12.23 21.67 -6.05
N LEU A 306 -13.11 22.28 -5.24
CA LEU A 306 -14.54 22.40 -5.54
C LEU A 306 -14.77 23.24 -6.81
N ILE A 307 -14.08 24.38 -6.94
CA ILE A 307 -14.13 25.22 -8.15
C ILE A 307 -13.65 24.42 -9.37
N ASN A 308 -12.52 23.71 -9.26
CA ASN A 308 -11.99 22.89 -10.35
C ASN A 308 -13.01 21.82 -10.80
N VAL A 309 -13.64 21.12 -9.86
CA VAL A 309 -14.68 20.12 -10.16
C VAL A 309 -15.86 20.74 -10.88
N VAL A 310 -16.37 21.89 -10.40
CA VAL A 310 -17.53 22.57 -11.00
C VAL A 310 -17.20 23.16 -12.37
N GLN A 311 -15.98 23.68 -12.58
CA GLN A 311 -15.57 24.26 -13.85
C GLN A 311 -15.29 23.19 -14.91
N SER A 312 -14.75 22.04 -14.50
CA SER A 312 -14.32 20.99 -15.43
C SER A 312 -15.42 20.00 -15.78
N GLN A 313 -16.55 20.02 -15.05
CA GLN A 313 -17.64 19.06 -15.21
C GLN A 313 -18.97 19.77 -15.45
N SER A 314 -19.86 19.14 -16.24
CA SER A 314 -21.23 19.64 -16.42
C SER A 314 -22.05 19.41 -15.15
N LEU A 315 -22.50 20.49 -14.52
CA LEU A 315 -23.36 20.46 -13.34
C LEU A 315 -24.63 21.28 -13.58
N ASP A 316 -25.73 20.60 -13.91
CA ASP A 316 -27.01 21.27 -14.20
C ASP A 316 -27.59 22.00 -12.99
N VAL A 317 -27.45 21.39 -11.80
CA VAL A 317 -27.99 21.93 -10.54
C VAL A 317 -26.97 21.72 -9.44
N PHE A 318 -26.58 22.82 -8.81
CA PHE A 318 -25.69 22.80 -7.65
C PHE A 318 -26.39 22.14 -6.44
N PRO A 319 -25.77 21.18 -5.74
CA PRO A 319 -26.41 20.50 -4.61
C PRO A 319 -26.73 21.48 -3.46
N MET A 320 -28.01 21.55 -3.04
CA MET A 320 -28.45 22.45 -1.95
C MET A 320 -27.68 22.23 -0.65
N LYS A 321 -27.42 20.98 -0.26
CA LYS A 321 -26.62 20.66 0.93
C LYS A 321 -25.21 21.25 0.86
N ALA A 322 -24.58 21.22 -0.32
CA ALA A 322 -23.26 21.81 -0.50
C ALA A 322 -23.34 23.33 -0.34
N LEU A 323 -24.39 23.97 -0.85
CA LEU A 323 -24.60 25.41 -0.70
C LEU A 323 -24.84 25.80 0.76
N GLU A 324 -25.62 25.01 1.51
CA GLU A 324 -25.83 25.20 2.95
C GLU A 324 -24.51 25.11 3.72
N SER A 325 -23.69 24.08 3.45
CA SER A 325 -22.37 23.95 4.08
C SER A 325 -21.45 25.13 3.76
N LEU A 326 -21.45 25.62 2.51
CA LEU A 326 -20.64 26.78 2.11
C LEU A 326 -21.10 28.09 2.76
N LYS A 327 -22.42 28.27 3.00
CA LYS A 327 -22.95 29.47 3.70
C LYS A 327 -22.53 29.53 5.17
N GLU A 328 -22.31 28.37 5.78
CA GLU A 328 -21.87 28.25 7.19
C GLU A 328 -20.39 28.59 7.36
N ILE A 329 -19.60 28.56 6.28
CA ILE A 329 -18.24 29.11 6.23
C ILE A 329 -18.34 30.65 6.24
N ARG A 330 -18.79 31.24 7.36
CA ARG A 330 -18.90 32.69 7.52
C ARG A 330 -17.53 33.34 7.43
N PHE A 331 -17.38 34.31 6.52
CA PHE A 331 -16.46 35.46 6.50
C PHE A 331 -15.29 35.48 7.52
N SER A 332 -14.40 34.49 7.55
CA SER A 332 -12.98 34.69 7.89
C SER A 332 -12.23 35.32 6.71
N PHE A 333 -12.91 36.20 5.97
CA PHE A 333 -12.40 36.91 4.78
C PHE A 333 -11.35 37.97 5.13
N TYR A 334 -11.01 38.15 6.41
CA TYR A 334 -9.85 38.91 6.83
C TYR A 334 -8.51 38.25 6.49
N LEU A 335 -8.49 37.00 6.00
CA LEU A 335 -7.24 36.35 5.59
C LEU A 335 -6.95 36.40 4.08
N LEU A 336 -7.90 36.82 3.21
CA LEU A 336 -7.71 36.85 1.75
C LEU A 336 -7.05 38.15 1.23
N CYS A 337 -6.48 38.98 2.11
CA CYS A 337 -5.52 40.04 1.74
C CYS A 337 -4.09 39.57 2.02
#